data_AF-A0A2J6X830-F1
#
_entry.id   AF-A0A2J6X830-F1
#
_cell.length_a   1.000
_cell.length_b   1.000
_cell.length_c   1.000
_cell.angle_alpha   90.00
_cell.angle_beta   90.00
_cell.angle_gamma   90.00
#
_symmetry.space_group_name_H-M   'P 1'
#
loop_
_entity.id
_entity.type
_entity.pdbx_description
1 polymer ?
#
loop_
_entity_poly.entity_id
_entity_poly.type
_entity_poly.pdbx_seq_one_letter_code
_entity_poly.pdbx_strand_id
1 'polypeptide(L)' 'MRVIVIGGGLAGSEAALQIAERGIEVILYEMRPIRLTEAHRTGNFAELV' A
#
# COMPACT_ATOMS: atom_id res chain seq x y z
N MET A 1 -3.84 -16.93 9.36
CA MET A 1 -3.62 -15.58 9.91
C MET A 1 -3.66 -14.60 8.74
N ARG A 2 -4.37 -13.48 8.87
CA ARG A 2 -4.53 -12.48 7.80
C ARG A 2 -4.08 -11.12 8.33
N VAL A 3 -3.29 -10.39 7.54
CA VAL A 3 -2.76 -9.06 7.90
C VAL A 3 -3.42 -7.99 7.05
N ILE A 4 -3.71 -6.84 7.65
CA ILE A 4 -4.24 -5.67 6.95
C ILE A 4 -3.16 -4.59 6.98
N VAL A 5 -2.84 -4.05 5.80
CA VAL A 5 -1.95 -2.90 5.64
C VAL A 5 -2.79 -1.73 5.14
N ILE A 6 -2.71 -0.59 5.82
CA ILE A 6 -3.43 0.63 5.47
C ILE A 6 -2.41 1.67 5.00
N GLY A 7 -2.56 2.10 3.74
CA GLY A 7 -1.66 3.00 3.04
C GLY A 7 -0.78 2.25 2.05
N GLY A 8 -0.85 2.64 0.78
CA GLY A 8 -0.11 2.09 -0.35
C GLY A 8 1.08 2.96 -0.81
N GLY A 9 1.64 3.75 0.10
CA GLY A 9 2.93 4.41 -0.11
C GLY A 9 4.10 3.42 -0.10
N LEU A 10 5.34 3.89 -0.24
CA LEU A 10 6.52 3.02 -0.34
C LEU A 10 6.58 1.97 0.79
N ALA A 11 6.45 2.41 2.05
CA ALA A 11 6.53 1.52 3.20
C ALA A 11 5.38 0.50 3.27
N GLY A 12 4.16 0.91 2.93
CA GLY A 12 2.99 0.03 2.99
C GLY A 12 2.99 -1.02 1.88
N SER A 13 3.37 -0.62 0.66
CA SER A 13 3.54 -1.54 -0.45
C SER A 13 4.64 -2.57 -0.18
N GLU A 14 5.79 -2.14 0.36
CA GLU A 14 6.88 -3.04 0.73
C GLU A 14 6.47 -4.00 1.86
N ALA A 15 5.78 -3.49 2.89
CA ALA A 15 5.28 -4.34 3.97
C ALA A 15 4.31 -5.41 3.44
N ALA A 16 3.38 -5.03 2.56
CA ALA A 16 2.44 -5.96 1.93
C ALA A 16 3.18 -7.02 1.10
N LEU A 17 4.19 -6.63 0.32
CA LEU A 17 5.02 -7.55 -0.45
C LEU A 17 5.74 -8.55 0.46
N GLN A 18 6.45 -8.06 1.48
CA GLN A 18 7.18 -8.90 2.43
C GLN A 18 6.26 -9.89 3.17
N ILE A 19 5.04 -9.48 3.54
CA ILE A 19 4.06 -10.37 4.17
C ILE A 19 3.60 -11.45 3.19
N ALA A 20 3.28 -11.07 1.95
CA ALA A 20 2.83 -12.00 0.92
C ALA A 20 3.93 -13.03 0.56
N GLU A 21 5.19 -12.60 0.44
CA GLU A 21 6.34 -13.49 0.17
C GLU A 21 6.54 -14.55 1.26
N ARG A 22 6.08 -14.30 2.48
CA ARG A 22 6.11 -15.25 3.60
C ARG A 22 4.90 -16.19 3.63
N GLY A 23 4.06 -16.18 2.60
CA GLY A 23 2.87 -17.02 2.49
C GLY A 23 1.72 -16.59 3.41
N ILE A 24 1.75 -15.36 3.93
CA ILE A 24 0.70 -14.82 4.78
C ILE A 24 -0.26 -14.00 3.91
N GLU A 25 -1.56 -14.27 4.06
CA GLU A 25 -2.58 -13.49 3.36
C GLU A 25 -2.59 -12.03 3.84
N VAL A 26 -2.53 -11.11 2.89
CA VAL A 26 -2.51 -9.67 3.15
C VAL A 26 -3.58 -8.94 2.34
N ILE A 27 -4.22 -7.96 2.97
CA ILE A 27 -5.10 -7.00 2.31
C ILE A 27 -4.46 -5.62 2.41
N LEU A 28 -4.15 -5.01 1.27
CA LEU A 28 -3.62 -3.65 1.19
C LEU A 28 -4.75 -2.68 0.83
N TYR A 29 -5.03 -1.73 1.72
CA TYR A 29 -5.97 -0.64 1.48
C TYR A 29 -5.25 0.65 1.13
N GLU A 30 -5.71 1.32 0.09
CA GLU A 30 -5.22 2.64 -0.33
C GLU A 30 -6.41 3.52 -0.69
N MET A 31 -6.35 4.79 -0.29
CA MET A 31 -7.39 5.77 -0.56
C MET A 31 -7.33 6.28 -2.01
N ARG A 32 -6.16 6.22 -2.65
CA ARG A 32 -5.94 6.57 -4.05
C ARG A 32 -6.45 5.48 -5.00
N PRO A 33 -6.88 5.84 -6.22
CA PRO A 33 -6.96 7.21 -6.77
C PRO A 33 -8.18 8.02 -6.30
N ILE A 34 -9.07 7.45 -5.47
CA ILE A 34 -10.35 8.08 -5.08
C ILE A 34 -10.11 9.36 -4.27
N ARG A 35 -9.13 9.36 -3.37
CA ARG A 35 -8.73 10.54 -2.59
C ARG A 35 -7.23 10.77 -2.71
N LEU A 36 -6.86 11.92 -3.27
CA LEU A 36 -5.49 12.40 -3.37
C LEU A 36 -5.22 13.48 -2.30
N THR A 37 -3.95 13.81 -2.11
CA THR A 37 -3.48 14.95 -1.30
C THR A 37 -2.44 15.71 -2.11
N GLU A 38 -2.03 16.91 -1.68
CA GLU A 38 -1.00 17.71 -2.35
C GLU A 38 0.34 16.98 -2.53
N ALA A 39 0.64 15.99 -1.69
CA ALA A 39 1.86 15.19 -1.82
C ALA A 39 1.79 14.19 -3.00
N HIS A 40 0.60 13.75 -3.38
CA HIS A 40 0.42 12.67 -4.35
C HIS A 40 0.30 13.22 -5.78
N ARG A 41 0.96 12.55 -6.73
CA ARG A 41 0.90 12.91 -8.17
C ARG A 41 0.11 11.89 -8.99
N THR A 42 -0.01 10.67 -8.48
CA THR A 42 -0.64 9.54 -9.16
C THR A 42 -1.49 8.70 -8.21
N GLY A 43 -2.30 7.81 -8.80
CA GLY A 43 -3.02 6.77 -8.08
C GLY A 43 -2.20 5.51 -7.78
N ASN A 44 -0.92 5.50 -8.13
CA ASN A 44 -0.12 4.29 -8.12
C ASN A 44 0.43 3.99 -6.73
N PHE A 45 0.56 2.70 -6.44
CA PHE A 45 1.28 2.21 -5.27
C PHE A 45 2.76 2.61 -5.32
N ALA A 46 3.36 2.78 -4.14
CA ALA A 46 4.79 3.07 -3.96
C ALA A 46 5.31 4.32 -4.71
N GLU A 47 4.43 5.27 -5.03
CA GLU A 47 4.84 6.59 -5.51
C GLU A 47 5.81 7.25 -4.50
N LEU A 48 6.89 7.81 -5.03
CA LEU A 48 7.78 8.69 -4.28
C LEU A 48 7.15 10.09 -4.26
N VAL A 49 6.87 10.56 -3.05
CA VAL A 49 6.32 11.90 -2.76
C VAL A 49 7.36 12.77 -2.08
#